data_AF-A0A6G7PWE3-F1
#
_entry.id   AF-A0A6G7PWE3-F1
#
_cell.length_a   1.000
_cell.length_b   1.000
_cell.length_c   1.000
_cell.angle_alpha   90.00
_cell.angle_beta   90.00
_cell.angle_gamma   90.00
#
_symmetry.space_group_name_H-M   'P 1'
#
loop_
_entity.id
_entity.type
_entity.pdbx_description
1 polymer ?
#
loop_
_entity_poly.entity_id
_entity_poly.type
_entity_poly.pdbx_seq_one_letter_code
_entity_poly.pdbx_strand_id
1 'polypeptide(L)'
;MIWASQTRSLQANPLLLQGIKFKYLQNLKINPPTATEVPPAGPDPRLVLDLADILEDQTLLDDLQNVAGFDPHYIIQDKKASQVFYYLPREFLLLSDEGGYHLGVQYNYQDSPGKPSVTLTLELMAPFNPGDVKLLRYLLKEGLRPPAGTKIKVRALPALSAEVDLATLASGLTIPKERIEVTLGAHLRKPIRLSMLLTPEEVEEVLTQLTGEGLAGQMNIQVDQVSVPIPLNIKFTKFSGPKVEGLEDWLNHLPDVKIKNLTYFPLKLKGICAYRLRNKHLERYCRGLRGTIRPRQVMPFKVPSPERVLGSNLLMVWFNMRLDTNCKSCLEAIQKDVRRGVSLTPTTTLSWEVIPNIFETLGLYKVVVEIRSSALSPSGQETTKVLEFSPDETRQELTLFLHRPNPHYRYRLLVITLDGDQFKQETWKDSDSLTQIIGRKQVQEVMPSLPSS
;
A
#
# COMPACT_ATOMS: atom_id res chain seq x y z
N MET A 1 14.26 6.07 -58.04
CA MET A 1 14.74 6.86 -56.88
C MET A 1 13.92 6.43 -55.67
N ILE A 2 14.34 5.38 -54.94
CA ILE A 2 15.28 5.41 -53.80
C ILE A 2 14.70 6.37 -52.74
N TRP A 3 14.09 5.90 -51.65
CA TRP A 3 14.81 5.41 -50.47
C TRP A 3 14.14 4.19 -49.81
N ALA A 4 14.90 3.09 -49.77
CA ALA A 4 14.73 2.01 -48.81
C ALA A 4 15.39 2.45 -47.49
N SER A 5 14.65 2.40 -46.37
CA SER A 5 15.28 2.34 -45.04
C SER A 5 14.94 1.01 -44.40
N GLN A 6 15.88 0.08 -44.54
CA GLN A 6 15.98 -1.11 -43.71
C GLN A 6 16.17 -0.68 -42.26
N THR A 7 15.10 -0.71 -41.48
CA THR A 7 15.24 -0.82 -40.02
C THR A 7 15.39 -2.31 -39.71
N ARG A 8 16.66 -2.76 -39.64
CA ARG A 8 17.03 -3.99 -38.94
C ARG A 8 16.61 -3.84 -37.47
N SER A 9 15.40 -4.27 -37.13
CA SER A 9 15.04 -4.47 -35.72
C SER A 9 15.62 -5.82 -35.29
N LEU A 10 16.63 -5.74 -34.43
CA LEU A 10 17.29 -6.80 -33.67
C LEU A 10 16.56 -8.15 -33.72
N GLN A 11 17.24 -9.12 -34.34
CA GLN A 11 16.93 -10.53 -34.28
C GLN A 11 16.50 -10.92 -32.86
N ALA A 12 15.36 -11.61 -32.77
CA ALA A 12 14.94 -12.28 -31.56
C ALA A 12 16.10 -13.15 -31.06
N ASN A 13 16.50 -12.91 -29.82
CA ASN A 13 17.56 -13.65 -29.14
C ASN A 13 17.28 -15.15 -29.29
N PRO A 14 18.22 -15.93 -29.86
CA PRO A 14 18.04 -17.37 -29.99
C PRO A 14 17.97 -17.99 -28.60
N LEU A 15 17.10 -19.00 -28.50
CA LEU A 15 16.99 -19.96 -27.41
C LEU A 15 18.32 -20.23 -26.71
N LEU A 16 18.60 -19.57 -25.59
CA LEU A 16 19.62 -20.01 -24.66
C LEU A 16 19.06 -21.18 -23.86
N LEU A 17 19.09 -22.36 -24.46
CA LEU A 17 18.91 -23.65 -23.79
C LEU A 17 20.19 -23.93 -22.98
N GLN A 18 20.45 -23.14 -21.94
CA GLN A 18 21.53 -23.47 -21.02
C GLN A 18 21.00 -24.42 -19.96
N GLY A 19 21.63 -25.59 -19.86
CA GLY A 19 21.38 -26.51 -18.75
C GLY A 19 21.94 -25.90 -17.47
N ILE A 20 21.11 -25.85 -16.43
CA ILE A 20 21.49 -25.30 -15.13
C ILE A 20 22.43 -26.27 -14.42
N LYS A 21 23.55 -25.76 -13.92
CA LYS A 21 24.59 -26.54 -13.22
C LYS A 21 24.54 -26.29 -11.71
N PHE A 22 24.86 -27.34 -10.96
CA PHE A 22 24.85 -27.37 -9.49
C PHE A 22 26.24 -27.67 -8.96
N LYS A 23 26.60 -27.01 -7.86
CA LYS A 23 27.79 -27.33 -7.06
C LYS A 23 27.44 -28.42 -6.05
N TYR A 24 28.36 -29.35 -5.83
CA TYR A 24 28.28 -30.32 -4.74
C TYR A 24 29.19 -29.84 -3.63
N LEU A 25 28.63 -29.44 -2.49
CA LEU A 25 29.39 -28.74 -1.47
C LEU A 25 29.66 -29.58 -0.24
N GLN A 26 30.89 -29.44 0.28
CA GLN A 26 31.39 -30.09 1.49
C GLN A 26 31.37 -29.19 2.74
N ASN A 27 30.98 -27.90 2.64
CA ASN A 27 31.13 -26.94 3.75
C ASN A 27 29.88 -26.06 4.00
N LEU A 28 28.68 -26.55 3.69
CA LEU A 28 27.46 -25.81 4.03
C LEU A 28 27.23 -25.81 5.54
N LYS A 29 26.77 -24.69 6.10
CA LYS A 29 26.38 -24.56 7.51
C LYS A 29 25.04 -25.26 7.84
N ILE A 30 24.57 -26.18 7.00
CA ILE A 30 23.32 -26.91 7.19
C ILE A 30 23.60 -28.37 7.51
N ASN A 31 22.65 -29.02 8.18
CA ASN A 31 22.68 -30.45 8.39
C ASN A 31 22.27 -31.18 7.09
N PRO A 32 23.00 -32.20 6.62
CA PRO A 32 22.58 -32.99 5.47
C PRO A 32 21.18 -33.57 5.70
N PRO A 33 20.23 -33.41 4.75
CA PRO A 33 18.89 -33.94 4.92
C PRO A 33 18.90 -35.47 5.02
N THR A 34 18.19 -36.03 6.00
CA THR A 34 18.09 -37.48 6.22
C THR A 34 16.72 -38.03 5.85
N ALA A 35 16.65 -39.32 5.50
CA ALA A 35 15.39 -39.99 5.18
C ALA A 35 14.47 -40.16 6.42
N THR A 36 15.04 -40.19 7.62
CA THR A 36 14.28 -40.29 8.88
C THR A 36 13.48 -39.02 9.13
N GLU A 37 12.15 -39.14 9.20
CA GLU A 37 11.29 -38.00 9.51
C GLU A 37 11.22 -37.74 11.02
N VAL A 38 11.85 -36.65 11.45
CA VAL A 38 11.68 -36.07 12.80
C VAL A 38 10.63 -34.94 12.75
N PRO A 39 9.79 -34.78 13.79
CA PRO A 39 8.90 -33.61 13.89
C PRO A 39 9.69 -32.29 13.89
N PRO A 40 9.21 -31.26 13.17
CA PRO A 40 9.89 -29.95 13.12
C PRO A 40 9.87 -29.25 14.46
N ALA A 41 10.96 -28.57 14.81
CA ALA A 41 11.10 -27.78 16.04
C ALA A 41 11.20 -26.26 15.77
N GLY A 42 11.08 -25.84 14.51
CA GLY A 42 11.15 -24.44 14.09
C GLY A 42 12.47 -24.10 13.39
N PRO A 43 12.53 -22.94 12.72
CA PRO A 43 13.71 -22.47 12.00
C PRO A 43 14.91 -22.23 12.93
N ASP A 44 16.13 -22.59 12.50
CA ASP A 44 17.38 -22.26 13.18
C ASP A 44 18.14 -21.15 12.43
N PRO A 45 18.21 -19.91 12.93
CA PRO A 45 18.86 -18.80 12.24
C PRO A 45 20.37 -18.98 12.04
N ARG A 46 20.98 -20.03 12.60
CA ARG A 46 22.40 -20.38 12.38
C ARG A 46 22.59 -21.32 11.19
N LEU A 47 21.53 -22.01 10.76
CA LEU A 47 21.53 -22.97 9.66
C LEU A 47 20.92 -22.33 8.40
N VAL A 48 21.57 -21.29 7.89
CA VAL A 48 21.16 -20.56 6.69
C VAL A 48 21.90 -21.10 5.47
N LEU A 49 21.15 -21.34 4.40
CA LEU A 49 21.63 -21.69 3.08
C LEU A 49 21.40 -20.52 2.13
N ASP A 50 22.48 -20.08 1.48
CA ASP A 50 22.43 -19.24 0.29
C ASP A 50 22.37 -20.14 -0.95
N LEU A 51 21.38 -19.96 -1.81
CA LEU A 51 21.29 -20.75 -3.05
C LEU A 51 22.48 -20.51 -3.99
N ALA A 52 23.17 -19.37 -3.91
CA ALA A 52 24.39 -19.09 -4.67
C ALA A 52 25.55 -20.03 -4.28
N ASP A 53 25.51 -20.62 -3.09
CA ASP A 53 26.48 -21.62 -2.69
C ASP A 53 26.31 -22.92 -3.50
N ILE A 54 25.08 -23.31 -3.84
CA ILE A 54 24.78 -24.57 -4.53
C ILE A 54 24.48 -24.41 -6.03
N LEU A 55 24.29 -23.18 -6.52
CA LEU A 55 24.01 -22.88 -7.93
C LEU A 55 25.23 -22.26 -8.63
N GLU A 56 25.48 -22.67 -9.87
CA GLU A 56 26.48 -22.03 -10.75
C GLU A 56 25.85 -21.04 -11.74
N ASP A 57 24.52 -21.11 -11.93
CA ASP A 57 23.82 -20.34 -12.94
C ASP A 57 23.42 -18.96 -12.39
N GLN A 58 24.19 -17.94 -12.78
CA GLN A 58 23.90 -16.55 -12.43
C GLN A 58 22.56 -16.08 -13.00
N THR A 59 22.16 -16.55 -14.19
CA THR A 59 20.87 -16.16 -14.79
C THR A 59 19.71 -16.69 -13.96
N LEU A 60 19.83 -17.91 -13.41
CA LEU A 60 18.85 -18.45 -12.47
C LEU A 60 18.82 -17.64 -11.17
N LEU A 61 19.97 -17.28 -10.59
CA LEU A 61 20.01 -16.46 -9.38
C LEU A 61 19.34 -15.10 -9.61
N ASP A 62 19.63 -14.44 -10.74
CA ASP A 62 19.01 -13.17 -11.11
C ASP A 62 17.49 -13.34 -11.30
N ASP A 63 17.03 -14.41 -11.96
CA ASP A 63 15.61 -14.69 -12.12
C ASP A 63 14.93 -14.99 -10.77
N LEU A 64 15.57 -15.73 -9.86
CA LEU A 64 15.05 -15.96 -8.51
C LEU A 64 14.93 -14.64 -7.75
N GLN A 65 15.94 -13.77 -7.83
CA GLN A 65 15.91 -12.45 -7.21
C GLN A 65 14.85 -11.52 -7.78
N ASN A 66 14.44 -11.69 -9.04
CA ASN A 66 13.52 -10.76 -9.72
C ASN A 66 12.08 -11.30 -9.87
N VAL A 67 11.93 -12.61 -9.99
CA VAL A 67 10.66 -13.28 -10.33
C VAL A 67 10.10 -14.02 -9.12
N ALA A 68 10.93 -14.74 -8.37
CA ALA A 68 10.45 -15.51 -7.23
C ALA A 68 10.02 -14.60 -6.08
N GLY A 69 9.07 -15.10 -5.27
CA GLY A 69 8.56 -14.41 -4.10
C GLY A 69 9.45 -14.46 -2.86
N PHE A 70 10.53 -15.24 -2.90
CA PHE A 70 11.42 -15.50 -1.77
C PHE A 70 12.82 -14.97 -1.99
N ASP A 71 13.57 -14.76 -0.90
CA ASP A 71 14.98 -14.40 -0.95
C ASP A 71 15.84 -15.65 -1.18
N PRO A 72 16.58 -15.76 -2.31
CA PRO A 72 17.44 -16.92 -2.57
C PRO A 72 18.65 -17.00 -1.64
N HIS A 73 19.01 -15.94 -0.93
CA HIS A 73 20.18 -15.90 -0.03
C HIS A 73 19.85 -16.32 1.41
N TYR A 74 18.56 -16.50 1.73
CA TYR A 74 18.12 -16.71 3.11
C TYR A 74 17.11 -17.86 3.23
N ILE A 75 17.59 -19.09 3.02
CA ILE A 75 16.82 -20.32 3.24
C ILE A 75 17.26 -20.95 4.56
N ILE A 76 16.36 -20.98 5.55
CA ILE A 76 16.67 -21.44 6.92
C ILE A 76 16.27 -22.91 7.09
N GLN A 77 17.14 -23.75 7.62
CA GLN A 77 16.79 -25.12 7.97
C GLN A 77 16.12 -25.23 9.35
N ASP A 78 15.27 -26.24 9.55
CA ASP A 78 14.72 -26.56 10.87
C ASP A 78 15.81 -27.04 11.86
N LYS A 79 15.63 -26.69 13.15
CA LYS A 79 16.52 -27.07 14.26
C LYS A 79 16.73 -28.57 14.40
N LYS A 80 15.70 -29.39 14.12
CA LYS A 80 15.73 -30.85 14.33
C LYS A 80 15.45 -31.64 13.05
N ALA A 81 14.53 -31.16 12.22
CA ALA A 81 14.10 -31.86 11.01
C ALA A 81 14.93 -31.40 9.80
N SER A 82 16.07 -32.04 9.54
CA SER A 82 17.02 -31.67 8.46
C SER A 82 16.42 -31.66 7.04
N GLN A 83 15.25 -32.28 6.84
CA GLN A 83 14.50 -32.27 5.59
C GLN A 83 13.51 -31.10 5.47
N VAL A 84 13.38 -30.24 6.48
CA VAL A 84 12.45 -29.10 6.52
C VAL A 84 13.23 -27.79 6.38
N PHE A 85 12.81 -26.98 5.40
CA PHE A 85 13.39 -25.68 5.10
C PHE A 85 12.32 -24.60 5.13
N TYR A 86 12.69 -23.43 5.61
CA TYR A 86 11.88 -22.22 5.69
C TYR A 86 12.46 -21.17 4.75
N TYR A 87 11.60 -20.54 3.96
CA TYR A 87 12.00 -19.43 3.09
C TYR A 87 11.48 -18.11 3.63
N LEU A 88 12.28 -17.06 3.44
CA LEU A 88 11.87 -15.69 3.71
C LEU A 88 11.36 -15.03 2.45
N PRO A 89 10.35 -14.17 2.55
CA PRO A 89 9.98 -13.31 1.44
C PRO A 89 11.07 -12.27 1.18
N ARG A 90 11.28 -11.92 -0.09
CA ARG A 90 12.28 -10.91 -0.48
C ARG A 90 11.91 -9.51 -0.01
N GLU A 91 10.63 -9.19 -0.04
CA GLU A 91 10.08 -7.89 0.32
C GLU A 91 8.57 -8.03 0.58
N PHE A 92 8.00 -7.09 1.30
CA PHE A 92 6.55 -6.90 1.37
C PHE A 92 6.12 -5.72 0.53
N LEU A 93 5.09 -5.94 -0.26
CA LEU A 93 4.52 -4.96 -1.17
C LEU A 93 3.06 -4.69 -0.79
N LEU A 94 2.53 -3.55 -1.21
CA LEU A 94 1.10 -3.28 -1.12
C LEU A 94 0.31 -4.40 -1.84
N LEU A 95 -0.72 -4.95 -1.20
CA LEU A 95 -1.58 -5.95 -1.80
C LEU A 95 -2.57 -5.30 -2.76
N SER A 96 -2.74 -5.90 -3.94
CA SER A 96 -3.80 -5.54 -4.88
C SER A 96 -4.38 -6.78 -5.55
N ASP A 97 -5.69 -6.77 -5.73
CA ASP A 97 -6.44 -7.83 -6.38
C ASP A 97 -7.44 -7.28 -7.41
N GLU A 98 -8.45 -8.09 -7.75
CA GLU A 98 -9.51 -7.65 -8.65
C GLU A 98 -10.26 -6.41 -8.12
N GLY A 99 -10.50 -6.33 -6.80
CA GLY A 99 -11.23 -5.26 -6.14
C GLY A 99 -10.45 -3.95 -6.03
N GLY A 100 -9.12 -3.99 -6.09
CA GLY A 100 -8.29 -2.78 -6.08
C GLY A 100 -7.04 -2.93 -5.24
N TYR A 101 -6.49 -1.81 -4.76
CA TYR A 101 -5.45 -1.84 -3.72
C TYR A 101 -6.11 -2.02 -2.37
N HIS A 102 -5.52 -2.87 -1.52
CA HIS A 102 -5.92 -3.02 -0.13
C HIS A 102 -5.33 -1.88 0.69
N LEU A 103 -5.84 -0.69 0.43
CA LEU A 103 -5.47 0.56 1.07
C LEU A 103 -6.77 1.30 1.38
N GLY A 104 -6.98 1.58 2.67
CA GLY A 104 -8.12 2.35 3.15
C GLY A 104 -7.64 3.58 3.91
N VAL A 105 -8.27 4.71 3.65
CA VAL A 105 -8.13 5.92 4.45
C VAL A 105 -9.40 6.08 5.27
N GLN A 106 -9.29 6.50 6.53
CA GLN A 106 -10.45 6.82 7.37
C GLN A 106 -10.16 8.11 8.12
N TYR A 107 -11.04 9.11 7.98
CA TYR A 107 -10.91 10.38 8.68
C TYR A 107 -11.82 10.33 9.90
N ASN A 108 -11.21 10.41 11.07
CA ASN A 108 -11.85 10.40 12.38
C ASN A 108 -12.12 11.84 12.86
N TYR A 109 -12.93 11.98 13.90
CA TYR A 109 -13.14 13.26 14.56
C TYR A 109 -11.82 13.85 15.06
N GLN A 110 -11.61 15.14 14.81
CA GLN A 110 -10.40 15.85 15.22
C GLN A 110 -10.67 16.65 16.49
N ASP A 111 -10.08 16.23 17.60
CA ASP A 111 -10.25 16.91 18.90
C ASP A 111 -9.60 18.30 18.94
N SER A 112 -8.49 18.50 18.21
CA SER A 112 -7.83 19.80 18.07
C SER A 112 -6.99 19.87 16.79
N PRO A 113 -6.77 21.06 16.21
CA PRO A 113 -5.88 21.25 15.05
C PRO A 113 -4.49 20.64 15.27
N GLY A 114 -3.90 20.07 14.22
CA GLY A 114 -2.56 19.47 14.26
C GLY A 114 -2.46 18.11 14.97
N LYS A 115 -3.54 17.60 15.60
CA LYS A 115 -3.55 16.24 16.14
C LYS A 115 -3.85 15.18 15.06
N PRO A 116 -3.28 13.97 15.20
CA PRO A 116 -3.59 12.86 14.31
C PRO A 116 -5.08 12.50 14.38
N SER A 117 -5.75 12.50 13.23
CA SER A 117 -7.18 12.22 13.11
C SER A 117 -7.49 11.33 11.91
N VAL A 118 -6.48 10.86 11.17
CA VAL A 118 -6.66 10.03 9.98
C VAL A 118 -6.01 8.67 10.19
N THR A 119 -6.75 7.59 10.01
CA THR A 119 -6.21 6.24 10.00
C THR A 119 -5.98 5.80 8.55
N LEU A 120 -4.72 5.55 8.19
CA LEU A 120 -4.34 4.92 6.92
C LEU A 120 -4.05 3.44 7.18
N THR A 121 -4.83 2.54 6.58
CA THR A 121 -4.64 1.10 6.69
C THR A 121 -4.19 0.53 5.35
N LEU A 122 -3.14 -0.29 5.38
CA LEU A 122 -2.54 -0.97 4.24
C LEU A 122 -2.50 -2.46 4.53
N GLU A 123 -2.89 -3.30 3.58
CA GLU A 123 -2.53 -4.71 3.63
C GLU A 123 -1.31 -4.96 2.74
N LEU A 124 -0.27 -5.49 3.34
CA LEU A 124 1.00 -5.82 2.70
C LEU A 124 1.10 -7.34 2.55
N MET A 125 1.63 -7.79 1.44
CA MET A 125 1.86 -9.21 1.21
C MET A 125 3.16 -9.41 0.45
N ALA A 126 3.87 -10.49 0.80
CA ALA A 126 4.99 -10.94 0.01
C ALA A 126 4.52 -11.32 -1.41
N PRO A 127 5.27 -10.99 -2.47
CA PRO A 127 4.99 -11.55 -3.79
C PRO A 127 5.09 -13.07 -3.73
N PHE A 128 4.25 -13.77 -4.50
CA PHE A 128 4.25 -15.22 -4.53
C PHE A 128 3.78 -15.72 -5.89
N ASN A 129 4.52 -16.64 -6.50
CA ASN A 129 4.05 -17.40 -7.65
C ASN A 129 3.73 -18.84 -7.27
N PRO A 130 2.67 -19.44 -7.86
CA PRO A 130 2.29 -20.85 -7.64
C PRO A 130 3.43 -21.88 -7.85
N GLY A 131 4.47 -21.53 -8.62
CA GLY A 131 5.64 -22.37 -8.88
C GLY A 131 6.81 -22.23 -7.90
N ASP A 132 6.83 -21.19 -7.06
CA ASP A 132 8.01 -20.83 -6.25
C ASP A 132 8.46 -21.98 -5.34
N VAL A 133 7.53 -22.56 -4.58
CA VAL A 133 7.82 -23.68 -3.66
C VAL A 133 8.22 -24.94 -4.42
N LYS A 134 7.64 -25.18 -5.59
CA LYS A 134 7.98 -26.35 -6.43
C LYS A 134 9.39 -26.23 -6.98
N LEU A 135 9.76 -25.04 -7.47
CA LEU A 135 11.10 -24.73 -7.95
C LEU A 135 12.12 -24.81 -6.80
N LEU A 136 11.89 -24.14 -5.67
CA LEU A 136 12.80 -24.16 -4.52
C LEU A 136 13.03 -25.58 -4.01
N ARG A 137 11.98 -26.40 -3.88
CA ARG A 137 12.11 -27.81 -3.49
C ARG A 137 12.98 -28.60 -4.47
N TYR A 138 12.85 -28.36 -5.77
CA TYR A 138 13.69 -28.99 -6.78
C TYR A 138 15.16 -28.55 -6.64
N LEU A 139 15.42 -27.24 -6.50
CA LEU A 139 16.77 -26.69 -6.34
C LEU A 139 17.47 -27.27 -5.10
N LEU A 140 16.78 -27.34 -3.97
CA LEU A 140 17.31 -27.96 -2.75
C LEU A 140 17.60 -29.45 -2.94
N LYS A 141 16.73 -30.18 -3.63
CA LYS A 141 16.94 -31.62 -3.87
C LYS A 141 18.14 -31.88 -4.77
N GLU A 142 18.27 -31.12 -5.86
CA GLU A 142 19.38 -31.29 -6.80
C GLU A 142 20.72 -30.81 -6.21
N GLY A 143 20.72 -29.67 -5.52
CA GLY A 143 21.94 -29.12 -4.92
C GLY A 143 22.44 -29.91 -3.71
N LEU A 144 21.54 -30.37 -2.84
CA LEU A 144 21.92 -31.09 -1.62
C LEU A 144 22.07 -32.60 -1.80
N ARG A 145 21.51 -33.16 -2.88
CA ARG A 145 21.52 -34.60 -3.19
C ARG A 145 21.21 -35.48 -1.95
N PRO A 146 20.05 -35.28 -1.31
CA PRO A 146 19.72 -36.06 -0.13
C PRO A 146 19.58 -37.56 -0.48
N PRO A 147 19.72 -38.47 0.49
CA PRO A 147 19.56 -39.90 0.26
C PRO A 147 18.24 -40.24 -0.44
N ALA A 148 18.23 -41.30 -1.25
CA ALA A 148 17.04 -41.74 -1.97
C ALA A 148 15.86 -41.93 -1.00
N GLY A 149 14.66 -41.48 -1.41
CA GLY A 149 13.46 -41.51 -0.58
C GLY A 149 13.27 -40.31 0.36
N THR A 150 14.29 -39.46 0.56
CA THR A 150 14.16 -38.25 1.38
C THR A 150 13.18 -37.24 0.76
N LYS A 151 12.20 -36.80 1.55
CA LYS A 151 11.19 -35.81 1.13
C LYS A 151 11.53 -34.43 1.69
N ILE A 152 12.10 -33.56 0.86
CA ILE A 152 12.33 -32.15 1.23
C ILE A 152 10.99 -31.42 1.35
N LYS A 153 10.75 -30.84 2.53
CA LYS A 153 9.59 -30.02 2.87
C LYS A 153 10.01 -28.56 2.92
N VAL A 154 9.28 -27.70 2.23
CA VAL A 154 9.53 -26.25 2.18
C VAL A 154 8.31 -25.56 2.79
N ARG A 155 8.54 -24.65 3.74
CA ARG A 155 7.50 -23.92 4.49
C ARG A 155 7.78 -22.43 4.45
N ALA A 156 6.72 -21.62 4.50
CA ALA A 156 6.89 -20.20 4.77
C ALA A 156 7.35 -20.03 6.23
N LEU A 157 8.18 -19.03 6.49
CA LEU A 157 8.58 -18.70 7.85
C LEU A 157 7.34 -18.34 8.71
N PRO A 158 7.21 -18.88 9.94
CA PRO A 158 6.19 -18.45 10.89
C PRO A 158 6.34 -16.96 11.22
N ALA A 159 5.23 -16.28 11.44
CA ALA A 159 5.22 -14.87 11.81
C ALA A 159 4.97 -14.77 13.32
N LEU A 160 6.05 -14.86 14.10
CA LEU A 160 5.97 -14.88 15.58
C LEU A 160 5.85 -13.48 16.16
N SER A 161 6.71 -12.57 15.72
CA SER A 161 6.62 -11.14 16.02
C SER A 161 7.31 -10.33 14.93
N ALA A 162 6.92 -9.06 14.81
CA ALA A 162 7.47 -8.13 13.85
C ALA A 162 7.43 -6.71 14.40
N GLU A 163 8.46 -5.95 14.10
CA GLU A 163 8.46 -4.50 14.25
C GLU A 163 8.64 -3.85 12.89
N VAL A 164 7.90 -2.79 12.63
CA VAL A 164 8.05 -2.01 11.40
C VAL A 164 8.83 -0.75 11.71
N ASP A 165 9.81 -0.50 10.85
CA ASP A 165 10.61 0.70 10.85
C ASP A 165 10.49 1.34 9.47
N LEU A 166 9.67 2.39 9.40
CA LEU A 166 9.58 3.26 8.23
C LEU A 166 10.67 4.33 8.35
N ALA A 167 11.92 3.89 8.41
CA ALA A 167 13.07 4.78 8.40
C ALA A 167 13.08 5.52 7.06
N THR A 168 12.79 6.82 7.11
CA THR A 168 12.75 7.77 5.97
C THR A 168 11.71 7.48 4.89
N LEU A 169 10.53 8.05 5.08
CA LEU A 169 9.70 8.44 3.94
C LEU A 169 10.47 9.49 3.13
N ALA A 170 10.43 9.38 1.79
CA ALA A 170 11.31 10.15 0.90
C ALA A 170 11.20 11.67 1.05
N SER A 171 10.11 12.16 1.65
CA SER A 171 9.85 13.59 1.88
C SER A 171 10.36 14.14 3.21
N GLY A 172 10.98 13.32 4.07
CA GLY A 172 11.30 13.71 5.44
C GLY A 172 10.14 13.51 6.44
N LEU A 173 9.00 12.97 5.98
CA LEU A 173 7.90 12.57 6.87
C LEU A 173 8.39 11.48 7.83
N THR A 174 8.43 11.81 9.12
CA THR A 174 8.82 10.88 10.18
C THR A 174 7.60 10.54 11.01
N ILE A 175 7.06 9.33 10.81
CA ILE A 175 5.93 8.83 11.60
C ILE A 175 6.50 8.12 12.83
N PRO A 176 6.22 8.60 14.06
CA PRO A 176 6.64 7.93 15.29
C PRO A 176 6.16 6.48 15.36
N LYS A 177 6.96 5.58 15.93
CA LYS A 177 6.63 4.15 16.01
C LYS A 177 5.33 3.89 16.76
N GLU A 178 5.01 4.73 17.73
CA GLU A 178 3.79 4.64 18.55
C GLU A 178 2.52 4.92 17.73
N ARG A 179 2.65 5.55 16.56
CA ARG A 179 1.55 5.84 15.63
C ARG A 179 1.42 4.79 14.53
N ILE A 180 2.23 3.73 14.59
CA ILE A 180 2.26 2.63 13.63
C ILE A 180 1.88 1.34 14.33
N GLU A 181 0.81 0.71 13.88
CA GLU A 181 0.35 -0.59 14.35
C GLU A 181 0.55 -1.64 13.25
N VAL A 182 1.05 -2.82 13.64
CA VAL A 182 1.31 -3.94 12.73
C VAL A 182 0.58 -5.17 13.22
N THR A 183 -0.31 -5.71 12.40
CA THR A 183 -0.99 -6.98 12.67
C THR A 183 -0.47 -8.06 11.72
N LEU A 184 0.11 -9.12 12.29
CA LEU A 184 0.64 -10.25 11.54
C LEU A 184 -0.41 -11.36 11.34
N GLY A 185 -0.37 -12.00 10.19
CA GLY A 185 -1.04 -13.29 9.99
C GLY A 185 -0.26 -14.45 10.62
N ALA A 186 -0.77 -15.69 10.50
CA ALA A 186 -0.11 -16.87 11.10
C ALA A 186 1.29 -17.19 10.54
N HIS A 187 1.62 -16.71 9.34
CA HIS A 187 2.91 -16.91 8.68
C HIS A 187 3.16 -15.81 7.64
N LEU A 188 4.41 -15.61 7.21
CA LEU A 188 4.84 -14.51 6.32
C LEU A 188 4.29 -14.56 4.87
N ARG A 189 3.42 -15.51 4.57
CA ARG A 189 2.69 -15.60 3.28
C ARG A 189 1.24 -15.08 3.42
N LYS A 190 0.76 -14.85 4.64
CA LYS A 190 -0.53 -14.18 4.86
C LYS A 190 -0.36 -12.67 4.75
N PRO A 191 -1.42 -11.93 4.39
CA PRO A 191 -1.41 -10.48 4.47
C PRO A 191 -1.02 -10.00 5.87
N ILE A 192 -0.28 -8.90 5.91
CA ILE A 192 0.11 -8.17 7.11
C ILE A 192 -0.60 -6.83 7.03
N ARG A 193 -1.29 -6.44 8.11
CA ARG A 193 -1.96 -5.15 8.17
C ARG A 193 -1.01 -4.14 8.82
N LEU A 194 -0.81 -3.02 8.14
CA LEU A 194 -0.09 -1.86 8.64
C LEU A 194 -1.09 -0.72 8.77
N SER A 195 -1.30 -0.23 9.99
CA SER A 195 -2.17 0.90 10.28
C SER A 195 -1.33 2.06 10.81
N MET A 196 -1.52 3.24 10.23
CA MET A 196 -0.84 4.46 10.62
C MET A 196 -1.87 5.50 11.04
N LEU A 197 -1.66 6.10 12.21
CA LEU A 197 -2.45 7.24 12.66
C LEU A 197 -1.74 8.52 12.22
N LEU A 198 -2.36 9.32 11.37
CA LEU A 198 -1.82 10.45 10.60
C LEU A 198 -2.62 11.74 10.85
N THR A 199 -2.03 12.92 10.60
CA THR A 199 -2.79 14.16 10.41
C THR A 199 -3.35 14.24 8.97
N PRO A 200 -4.31 15.15 8.69
CA PRO A 200 -4.80 15.38 7.34
C PRO A 200 -3.70 15.74 6.32
N GLU A 201 -2.65 16.46 6.73
CA GLU A 201 -1.54 16.84 5.87
C GLU A 201 -0.62 15.64 5.59
N GLU A 202 -0.27 14.89 6.63
CA GLU A 202 0.61 13.70 6.53
C GLU A 202 0.00 12.63 5.62
N VAL A 203 -1.33 12.42 5.66
CA VAL A 203 -1.98 11.43 4.77
C VAL A 203 -1.88 11.85 3.30
N GLU A 204 -2.04 13.14 2.98
CA GLU A 204 -1.93 13.64 1.61
C GLU A 204 -0.48 13.49 1.08
N GLU A 205 0.49 13.71 1.95
CA GLU A 205 1.90 13.49 1.66
C GLU A 205 2.20 12.00 1.41
N VAL A 206 1.70 11.10 2.25
CA VAL A 206 1.83 9.64 2.03
C VAL A 206 1.19 9.22 0.71
N LEU A 207 -0.05 9.64 0.44
CA LEU A 207 -0.73 9.30 -0.81
C LEU A 207 0.01 9.85 -2.03
N THR A 208 0.60 11.03 -1.92
CA THR A 208 1.44 11.61 -2.97
C THR A 208 2.69 10.76 -3.18
N GLN A 209 3.39 10.37 -2.12
CA GLN A 209 4.55 9.49 -2.22
C GLN A 209 4.22 8.15 -2.89
N LEU A 210 3.09 7.52 -2.55
CA LEU A 210 2.67 6.25 -3.16
C LEU A 210 2.51 6.31 -4.68
N THR A 211 2.25 7.49 -5.26
CA THR A 211 2.19 7.69 -6.72
C THR A 211 3.55 7.87 -7.38
N GLY A 212 4.54 8.36 -6.63
CA GLY A 212 5.90 8.64 -7.11
C GLY A 212 6.90 7.62 -6.59
N GLU A 213 7.72 8.04 -5.64
CA GLU A 213 8.84 7.26 -5.09
C GLU A 213 8.41 6.14 -4.14
N GLY A 214 7.18 6.14 -3.66
CA GLY A 214 6.64 5.17 -2.70
C GLY A 214 7.19 5.32 -1.28
N LEU A 215 6.65 4.52 -0.37
CA LEU A 215 7.15 4.40 1.00
C LEU A 215 8.14 3.22 1.06
N ALA A 216 9.34 3.47 1.58
CA ALA A 216 10.33 2.45 1.85
C ALA A 216 10.48 2.27 3.36
N GLY A 217 10.84 1.07 3.77
CA GLY A 217 11.13 0.75 5.16
C GLY A 217 11.61 -0.68 5.30
N GLN A 218 11.63 -1.16 6.53
CA GLN A 218 11.97 -2.54 6.85
C GLN A 218 11.03 -3.07 7.92
N MET A 219 10.74 -4.36 7.83
CA MET A 219 10.07 -5.10 8.87
C MET A 219 11.05 -6.10 9.46
N ASN A 220 11.29 -5.95 10.76
CA ASN A 220 12.20 -6.78 11.53
C ASN A 220 11.42 -7.96 12.10
N ILE A 221 11.62 -9.16 11.52
CA ILE A 221 10.96 -10.40 11.97
C ILE A 221 11.87 -11.12 12.96
N GLN A 222 11.33 -11.51 14.12
CA GLN A 222 12.07 -12.33 15.07
C GLN A 222 12.05 -13.80 14.66
N VAL A 223 13.24 -14.38 14.53
CA VAL A 223 13.49 -15.80 14.29
C VAL A 223 14.33 -16.32 15.45
N ASP A 224 13.68 -16.97 16.40
CA ASP A 224 14.30 -17.35 17.67
C ASP A 224 14.82 -16.11 18.43
N GLN A 225 16.14 -15.95 18.55
CA GLN A 225 16.77 -14.78 19.17
C GLN A 225 17.36 -13.78 18.15
N VAL A 226 17.13 -14.02 16.85
CA VAL A 226 17.73 -13.21 15.77
C VAL A 226 16.64 -12.40 15.08
N SER A 227 16.86 -11.09 14.99
CA SER A 227 16.03 -10.20 14.19
C SER A 227 16.50 -10.21 12.73
N VAL A 228 15.60 -10.54 11.81
CA VAL A 228 15.87 -10.56 10.38
C VAL A 228 15.11 -9.44 9.69
N PRO A 229 15.79 -8.48 9.04
CA PRO A 229 15.14 -7.39 8.34
C PRO A 229 14.59 -7.86 6.98
N ILE A 230 13.35 -7.50 6.68
CA ILE A 230 12.72 -7.73 5.39
C ILE A 230 12.25 -6.39 4.83
N PRO A 231 12.70 -5.98 3.62
CA PRO A 231 12.30 -4.71 3.01
C PRO A 231 10.78 -4.55 2.87
N LEU A 232 10.30 -3.34 3.18
CA LEU A 232 8.97 -2.85 2.82
C LEU A 232 9.11 -1.91 1.63
N ASN A 233 8.30 -2.13 0.59
CA ASN A 233 8.31 -1.30 -0.61
C ASN A 233 6.88 -1.05 -1.07
N ILE A 234 6.30 0.04 -0.60
CA ILE A 234 4.88 0.34 -0.73
C ILE A 234 4.72 1.39 -1.83
N LYS A 235 4.32 0.96 -3.03
CA LYS A 235 4.03 1.87 -4.15
C LYS A 235 2.88 1.33 -4.99
N PHE A 236 2.14 2.20 -5.67
CA PHE A 236 1.10 1.71 -6.60
C PHE A 236 1.70 0.97 -7.79
N THR A 237 2.88 1.34 -8.27
CA THR A 237 3.50 0.73 -9.45
C THR A 237 4.19 -0.62 -9.16
N LYS A 238 4.38 -0.96 -7.88
CA LYS A 238 5.03 -2.20 -7.42
C LYS A 238 4.25 -2.80 -6.25
N PHE A 239 3.44 -3.80 -6.56
CA PHE A 239 2.48 -4.40 -5.63
C PHE A 239 2.52 -5.94 -5.70
N SER A 240 2.00 -6.58 -4.65
CA SER A 240 1.77 -8.03 -4.57
C SER A 240 0.33 -8.37 -4.98
N GLY A 241 0.14 -9.62 -5.38
CA GLY A 241 -1.12 -10.13 -5.91
C GLY A 241 -1.06 -10.43 -7.42
N PRO A 242 -2.10 -11.06 -7.97
CA PRO A 242 -2.13 -11.44 -9.37
C PRO A 242 -2.24 -10.19 -10.26
N LYS A 243 -1.26 -10.01 -11.15
CA LYS A 243 -1.32 -8.93 -12.17
C LYS A 243 -2.21 -9.31 -13.35
N VAL A 244 -2.27 -10.61 -13.62
CA VAL A 244 -2.97 -11.18 -14.77
C VAL A 244 -3.69 -12.44 -14.33
N GLU A 245 -4.95 -12.56 -14.73
CA GLU A 245 -5.75 -13.77 -14.57
C GLU A 245 -5.73 -14.62 -15.85
N GLY A 246 -6.00 -15.92 -15.73
CA GLY A 246 -6.16 -16.85 -16.86
C GLY A 246 -4.91 -17.64 -17.25
N LEU A 247 -3.75 -17.38 -16.62
CA LEU A 247 -2.56 -18.21 -16.86
C LEU A 247 -2.76 -19.65 -16.36
N GLU A 248 -3.32 -19.80 -15.16
CA GLU A 248 -3.58 -21.12 -14.57
C GLU A 248 -4.62 -21.89 -15.38
N ASP A 249 -5.69 -21.23 -15.83
CA ASP A 249 -6.71 -21.84 -16.70
C ASP A 249 -6.10 -22.38 -17.99
N TRP A 250 -5.19 -21.63 -18.60
CA TRP A 250 -4.45 -22.09 -19.77
C TRP A 250 -3.52 -23.27 -19.45
N LEU A 251 -2.82 -23.23 -18.31
CA LEU A 251 -1.97 -24.34 -17.85
C LEU A 251 -2.77 -25.61 -17.55
N ASN A 252 -4.04 -25.47 -17.19
CA ASN A 252 -4.96 -26.57 -16.88
C ASN A 252 -5.82 -27.00 -18.08
N HIS A 253 -5.50 -26.54 -19.29
CA HIS A 253 -6.19 -26.90 -20.55
C HIS A 253 -7.68 -26.59 -20.56
N LEU A 254 -8.11 -25.56 -19.85
CA LEU A 254 -9.50 -25.12 -19.92
C LEU A 254 -9.84 -24.59 -21.32
N PRO A 255 -11.06 -24.80 -21.82
CA PRO A 255 -11.50 -24.22 -23.10
C PRO A 255 -11.71 -22.71 -22.98
N ASP A 256 -11.59 -22.00 -24.11
CA ASP A 256 -11.92 -20.56 -24.23
C ASP A 256 -11.26 -19.63 -23.20
N VAL A 257 -10.01 -19.95 -22.81
CA VAL A 257 -9.27 -19.18 -21.81
C VAL A 257 -9.19 -17.71 -22.20
N LYS A 258 -9.48 -16.85 -21.22
CA LYS A 258 -9.35 -15.40 -21.33
C LYS A 258 -8.26 -14.95 -20.40
N ILE A 259 -7.50 -13.96 -20.86
CA ILE A 259 -6.58 -13.22 -20.01
C ILE A 259 -7.23 -11.91 -19.60
N LYS A 260 -7.16 -11.60 -18.31
CA LYS A 260 -7.62 -10.33 -17.75
C LYS A 260 -6.46 -9.59 -17.12
N ASN A 261 -6.30 -8.32 -17.47
CA ASN A 261 -5.40 -7.41 -16.75
C ASN A 261 -6.09 -6.97 -15.45
N LEU A 262 -5.62 -7.46 -14.31
CA LEU A 262 -6.17 -7.11 -12.99
C LEU A 262 -5.62 -5.78 -12.47
N THR A 263 -4.70 -5.15 -13.19
CA THR A 263 -4.00 -3.95 -12.74
C THR A 263 -4.71 -2.68 -13.22
N TYR A 264 -4.42 -1.57 -12.55
CA TYR A 264 -4.82 -0.23 -12.99
C TYR A 264 -3.97 0.31 -14.14
N PHE A 265 -2.88 -0.36 -14.51
CA PHE A 265 -1.96 0.11 -15.55
C PHE A 265 -2.07 -0.74 -16.81
N PRO A 266 -1.77 -0.18 -18.00
CA PRO A 266 -1.59 -0.99 -19.19
C PRO A 266 -0.47 -2.01 -18.99
N LEU A 267 -0.71 -3.27 -19.34
CA LEU A 267 0.29 -4.33 -19.29
C LEU A 267 0.91 -4.54 -20.66
N LYS A 268 2.24 -4.45 -20.75
CA LYS A 268 3.00 -4.79 -21.96
C LYS A 268 3.58 -6.19 -21.82
N LEU A 269 3.05 -7.13 -22.60
CA LEU A 269 3.55 -8.50 -22.68
C LEU A 269 4.79 -8.55 -23.57
N LYS A 270 5.83 -9.24 -23.08
CA LYS A 270 7.05 -9.57 -23.83
C LYS A 270 7.13 -11.06 -24.16
N GLY A 271 6.63 -11.90 -23.26
CA GLY A 271 6.72 -13.35 -23.40
C GLY A 271 6.00 -14.12 -22.33
N ILE A 272 6.01 -15.43 -22.48
CA ILE A 272 5.69 -16.41 -21.44
C ILE A 272 6.95 -17.24 -21.19
N CYS A 273 7.35 -17.33 -19.94
CA CYS A 273 8.57 -17.98 -19.50
C CYS A 273 8.25 -19.13 -18.56
N ALA A 274 9.14 -20.11 -18.54
CA ALA A 274 9.04 -21.25 -17.64
C ALA A 274 10.41 -21.78 -17.23
N TYR A 275 10.44 -22.36 -16.05
CA TYR A 275 11.44 -23.35 -15.67
C TYR A 275 10.86 -24.73 -15.86
N ARG A 276 11.55 -25.57 -16.65
CA ARG A 276 11.09 -26.92 -17.01
C ARG A 276 12.20 -27.95 -16.82
N LEU A 277 11.80 -29.21 -16.68
CA LEU A 277 12.75 -30.33 -16.67
C LEU A 277 12.86 -30.97 -18.05
N ARG A 278 14.04 -30.86 -18.66
CA ARG A 278 14.38 -31.53 -19.92
C ARG A 278 15.54 -32.47 -19.68
N ASN A 279 15.34 -33.76 -19.95
CA ASN A 279 16.34 -34.81 -19.69
C ASN A 279 16.87 -34.79 -18.24
N LYS A 280 15.98 -34.56 -17.26
CA LYS A 280 16.29 -34.39 -15.82
C LYS A 280 17.09 -33.13 -15.45
N HIS A 281 17.48 -32.31 -16.42
CA HIS A 281 18.12 -31.03 -16.17
C HIS A 281 17.09 -29.91 -16.14
N LEU A 282 17.28 -28.97 -15.23
CA LEU A 282 16.51 -27.74 -15.20
C LEU A 282 16.93 -26.86 -16.38
N GLU A 283 15.94 -26.27 -17.03
CA GLU A 283 16.10 -25.43 -18.20
C GLU A 283 15.17 -24.22 -18.07
N ARG A 284 15.73 -23.03 -18.30
CA ARG A 284 14.96 -21.80 -18.49
C ARG A 284 14.52 -21.69 -19.94
N TYR A 285 13.22 -21.54 -20.19
CA TYR A 285 12.69 -21.40 -21.54
C TYR A 285 11.67 -20.26 -21.61
N CYS A 286 11.79 -19.39 -22.61
CA CYS A 286 10.86 -18.29 -22.83
C CYS A 286 10.40 -18.26 -24.29
N ARG A 287 9.09 -18.10 -24.49
CA ARG A 287 8.48 -17.85 -25.81
C ARG A 287 8.00 -16.41 -25.88
N GLY A 288 8.38 -15.71 -26.96
CA GLY A 288 7.93 -14.35 -27.22
C GLY A 288 6.40 -14.27 -27.38
N LEU A 289 5.80 -13.27 -26.73
CA LEU A 289 4.37 -12.98 -26.75
C LEU A 289 4.24 -11.45 -26.68
N ARG A 290 3.82 -10.81 -27.78
CA ARG A 290 3.70 -9.36 -27.87
C ARG A 290 2.24 -8.95 -27.74
N GLY A 291 2.00 -7.91 -26.95
CA GLY A 291 0.66 -7.32 -26.81
C GLY A 291 0.65 -6.26 -25.73
N THR A 292 -0.32 -5.35 -25.80
CA THR A 292 -0.65 -4.45 -24.70
C THR A 292 -2.07 -4.70 -24.28
N ILE A 293 -2.29 -4.98 -23.00
CA ILE A 293 -3.61 -5.21 -22.42
C ILE A 293 -3.96 -3.97 -21.60
N ARG A 294 -5.05 -3.29 -21.93
CA ARG A 294 -5.50 -2.09 -21.20
C ARG A 294 -5.87 -2.46 -19.75
N PRO A 295 -5.85 -1.49 -18.81
CA PRO A 295 -6.32 -1.71 -17.45
C PRO A 295 -7.70 -2.38 -17.44
N ARG A 296 -7.88 -3.38 -16.57
CA ARG A 296 -9.15 -4.12 -16.40
C ARG A 296 -9.71 -4.81 -17.65
N GLN A 297 -8.97 -4.82 -18.76
CA GLN A 297 -9.43 -5.41 -20.01
C GLN A 297 -9.34 -6.94 -19.95
N VAL A 298 -10.38 -7.59 -20.47
CA VAL A 298 -10.42 -9.03 -20.74
C VAL A 298 -10.21 -9.26 -22.23
N MET A 299 -9.36 -10.23 -22.58
CA MET A 299 -9.12 -10.61 -23.98
C MET A 299 -9.02 -12.14 -24.14
N PRO A 300 -9.44 -12.70 -25.29
CA PRO A 300 -9.24 -14.11 -25.57
C PRO A 300 -7.75 -14.47 -25.62
N PHE A 301 -7.36 -15.58 -24.99
CA PHE A 301 -5.99 -16.07 -24.99
C PHE A 301 -5.80 -17.20 -26.00
N LYS A 302 -5.66 -16.82 -27.27
CA LYS A 302 -5.52 -17.75 -28.41
C LYS A 302 -4.08 -18.23 -28.60
N VAL A 303 -3.49 -18.78 -27.54
CA VAL A 303 -2.15 -19.37 -27.56
C VAL A 303 -2.28 -20.90 -27.59
N PRO A 304 -1.44 -21.64 -28.36
CA PRO A 304 -1.49 -23.10 -28.37
C PRO A 304 -1.31 -23.71 -26.98
N SER A 305 -1.54 -25.02 -26.83
CA SER A 305 -1.46 -25.68 -25.51
C SER A 305 -0.10 -25.45 -24.81
N PRO A 306 -0.08 -25.50 -23.47
CA PRO A 306 1.14 -25.35 -22.69
C PRO A 306 2.30 -26.22 -23.16
N GLU A 307 2.05 -27.47 -23.50
CA GLU A 307 3.08 -28.42 -23.95
C GLU A 307 3.69 -27.99 -25.29
N ARG A 308 2.87 -27.46 -26.19
CA ARG A 308 3.35 -27.01 -27.50
C ARG A 308 4.15 -25.71 -27.39
N VAL A 309 3.85 -24.88 -26.40
CA VAL A 309 4.49 -23.56 -26.24
C VAL A 309 5.71 -23.64 -25.35
N LEU A 310 5.60 -24.28 -24.19
CA LEU A 310 6.58 -24.32 -23.11
C LEU A 310 7.19 -25.72 -22.89
N GLY A 311 6.64 -26.76 -23.49
CA GLY A 311 7.05 -28.15 -23.25
C GLY A 311 6.38 -28.76 -22.01
N SER A 312 6.84 -29.95 -21.63
CA SER A 312 6.34 -30.70 -20.47
C SER A 312 7.19 -30.49 -19.21
N ASN A 313 6.73 -31.04 -18.08
CA ASN A 313 7.43 -31.00 -16.78
C ASN A 313 7.77 -29.59 -16.28
N LEU A 314 6.78 -28.69 -16.33
CA LEU A 314 6.90 -27.31 -15.89
C LEU A 314 6.98 -27.24 -14.35
N LEU A 315 7.97 -26.54 -13.82
CA LEU A 315 8.12 -26.26 -12.39
C LEU A 315 7.54 -24.91 -12.00
N MET A 316 7.77 -23.89 -12.84
CA MET A 316 7.28 -22.54 -12.65
C MET A 316 6.99 -21.92 -14.01
N VAL A 317 5.90 -21.17 -14.13
CA VAL A 317 5.50 -20.47 -15.36
C VAL A 317 5.05 -19.07 -15.00
N TRP A 318 5.43 -18.07 -15.80
CA TRP A 318 5.03 -16.69 -15.59
C TRP A 318 5.00 -15.91 -16.91
N PHE A 319 4.22 -14.82 -16.94
CA PHE A 319 4.34 -13.85 -18.02
C PHE A 319 5.55 -12.95 -17.79
N ASN A 320 6.41 -12.85 -18.81
CA ASN A 320 7.39 -11.78 -18.88
C ASN A 320 6.66 -10.51 -19.37
N MET A 321 6.37 -9.62 -18.42
CA MET A 321 5.55 -8.44 -18.64
C MET A 321 6.10 -7.23 -17.89
N ARG A 322 5.68 -6.04 -18.32
CA ARG A 322 5.92 -4.79 -17.60
C ARG A 322 4.64 -3.96 -17.52
N LEU A 323 4.47 -3.26 -16.42
CA LEU A 323 3.45 -2.23 -16.29
C LEU A 323 3.89 -0.97 -17.04
N ASP A 324 2.95 -0.30 -17.70
CA ASP A 324 3.17 1.06 -18.19
C ASP A 324 2.86 2.06 -17.07
N THR A 325 3.87 2.33 -16.25
CA THR A 325 3.76 3.14 -15.03
C THR A 325 3.62 4.64 -15.29
N ASN A 326 3.79 5.09 -16.54
CA ASN A 326 3.70 6.51 -16.92
C ASN A 326 2.25 6.98 -17.18
N CYS A 327 1.25 6.16 -16.81
CA CYS A 327 -0.16 6.47 -17.02
C CYS A 327 -0.71 7.38 -15.91
N LYS A 328 -0.70 8.70 -16.12
CA LYS A 328 -1.24 9.69 -15.16
C LYS A 328 -2.71 9.46 -14.81
N SER A 329 -3.55 9.24 -15.82
CA SER A 329 -4.98 8.94 -15.61
C SER A 329 -5.21 7.64 -14.82
N CYS A 330 -4.29 6.68 -14.90
CA CYS A 330 -4.35 5.47 -14.09
C CYS A 330 -4.06 5.78 -12.61
N LEU A 331 -3.05 6.61 -12.33
CA LEU A 331 -2.73 7.06 -10.96
C LEU A 331 -3.88 7.86 -10.36
N GLU A 332 -4.49 8.77 -11.11
CA GLU A 332 -5.68 9.53 -10.70
C GLU A 332 -6.87 8.59 -10.38
N ALA A 333 -7.08 7.55 -11.21
CA ALA A 333 -8.11 6.55 -10.94
C ALA A 333 -7.85 5.78 -9.64
N ILE A 334 -6.60 5.41 -9.38
CA ILE A 334 -6.20 4.75 -8.13
C ILE A 334 -6.46 5.67 -6.93
N GLN A 335 -6.02 6.93 -6.99
CA GLN A 335 -6.25 7.90 -5.91
C GLN A 335 -7.75 8.09 -5.63
N LYS A 336 -8.56 8.17 -6.69
CA LYS A 336 -10.02 8.26 -6.55
C LYS A 336 -10.62 7.02 -5.90
N ASP A 337 -10.18 5.83 -6.29
CA ASP A 337 -10.68 4.57 -5.73
C ASP A 337 -10.26 4.37 -4.27
N VAL A 338 -9.00 4.68 -3.94
CA VAL A 338 -8.49 4.71 -2.55
C VAL A 338 -9.30 5.65 -1.67
N ARG A 339 -9.74 6.79 -2.22
CA ARG A 339 -10.54 7.78 -1.50
C ARG A 339 -12.04 7.46 -1.47
N ARG A 340 -12.53 6.52 -2.30
CA ARG A 340 -13.96 6.27 -2.54
C ARG A 340 -14.73 5.63 -1.38
N GLY A 341 -14.07 5.26 -0.29
CA GLY A 341 -14.70 4.86 0.98
C GLY A 341 -14.79 5.97 2.03
N VAL A 342 -14.24 7.16 1.73
CA VAL A 342 -14.28 8.31 2.62
C VAL A 342 -15.15 9.38 1.97
N SER A 343 -16.30 9.63 2.59
CA SER A 343 -17.03 10.87 2.39
C SER A 343 -16.20 12.03 2.93
N LEU A 344 -15.15 12.42 2.19
CA LEU A 344 -14.51 13.71 2.38
C LEU A 344 -15.41 14.73 1.72
N THR A 345 -16.33 15.26 2.49
CA THR A 345 -16.71 16.64 2.26
C THR A 345 -15.46 17.47 2.60
N PRO A 346 -14.79 18.11 1.62
CA PRO A 346 -13.58 18.90 1.87
C PRO A 346 -13.82 19.88 3.02
N THR A 347 -12.85 20.18 3.87
CA THR A 347 -13.06 21.10 5.00
C THR A 347 -12.37 22.45 4.80
N THR A 348 -12.88 23.48 5.48
CA THR A 348 -12.25 24.81 5.59
C THR A 348 -12.45 25.35 7.00
N THR A 349 -11.69 26.37 7.38
CA THR A 349 -11.79 27.02 8.70
C THR A 349 -12.52 28.35 8.57
N LEU A 350 -13.55 28.53 9.39
CA LEU A 350 -14.25 29.78 9.62
C LEU A 350 -13.67 30.43 10.88
N SER A 351 -13.02 31.58 10.73
CA SER A 351 -12.45 32.37 11.82
C SER A 351 -13.40 33.48 12.25
N TRP A 352 -13.62 33.59 13.55
CA TRP A 352 -14.40 34.66 14.17
C TRP A 352 -13.55 35.44 15.14
N GLU A 353 -13.66 36.76 15.09
CA GLU A 353 -12.97 37.68 15.97
C GLU A 353 -13.94 38.76 16.47
N VAL A 354 -13.84 39.08 17.76
CA VAL A 354 -14.53 40.21 18.39
C VAL A 354 -13.48 41.22 18.79
N ILE A 355 -13.59 42.46 18.31
CA ILE A 355 -12.59 43.49 18.61
C ILE A 355 -12.52 43.72 20.13
N PRO A 356 -11.36 43.52 20.79
CA PRO A 356 -11.28 43.53 22.26
C PRO A 356 -11.83 44.80 22.92
N ASN A 357 -11.60 45.96 22.30
CA ASN A 357 -12.01 47.26 22.84
C ASN A 357 -13.54 47.43 22.98
N ILE A 358 -14.36 46.59 22.35
CA ILE A 358 -15.83 46.73 22.43
C ILE A 358 -16.39 46.27 23.78
N PHE A 359 -15.70 45.36 24.48
CA PHE A 359 -16.16 44.86 25.77
C PHE A 359 -16.12 45.99 26.82
N GLU A 360 -15.02 46.73 26.88
CA GLU A 360 -14.87 47.86 27.79
C GLU A 360 -15.76 49.05 27.39
N THR A 361 -15.71 49.44 26.11
CA THR A 361 -16.40 50.67 25.65
C THR A 361 -17.92 50.57 25.66
N LEU A 362 -18.49 49.37 25.56
CA LEU A 362 -19.94 49.15 25.56
C LEU A 362 -20.44 48.45 26.83
N GLY A 363 -19.55 48.18 27.80
CA GLY A 363 -19.92 47.53 29.07
C GLY A 363 -20.45 46.10 28.88
N LEU A 364 -19.79 45.31 28.02
CA LEU A 364 -20.21 43.94 27.70
C LEU A 364 -19.52 42.92 28.58
N TYR A 365 -20.29 41.97 29.10
CA TYR A 365 -19.76 40.77 29.75
C TYR A 365 -19.31 39.73 28.72
N LYS A 366 -20.17 39.42 27.73
CA LYS A 366 -19.84 38.48 26.66
C LYS A 366 -20.63 38.74 25.38
N VAL A 367 -20.06 38.29 24.26
CA VAL A 367 -20.74 38.27 22.95
C VAL A 367 -20.90 36.82 22.53
N VAL A 368 -22.10 36.42 22.16
CA VAL A 368 -22.44 35.07 21.72
C VAL A 368 -22.84 35.11 20.25
N VAL A 369 -22.26 34.23 19.46
CA VAL A 369 -22.56 34.08 18.03
C VAL A 369 -23.21 32.72 17.80
N GLU A 370 -24.46 32.72 17.38
CA GLU A 370 -25.11 31.50 16.90
C GLU A 370 -24.89 31.39 15.39
N ILE A 371 -24.36 30.26 14.93
CA ILE A 371 -24.06 29.98 13.52
C ILE A 371 -24.90 28.79 13.08
N ARG A 372 -25.59 28.90 11.95
CA ARG A 372 -26.40 27.85 11.33
C ARG A 372 -25.94 27.58 9.92
N SER A 373 -25.60 26.32 9.62
CA SER A 373 -25.23 25.87 8.27
C SER A 373 -25.31 24.36 8.13
N SER A 374 -25.54 23.88 6.91
CA SER A 374 -25.31 22.48 6.53
C SER A 374 -23.83 22.11 6.52
N ALA A 375 -22.94 23.09 6.34
CA ALA A 375 -21.49 22.91 6.40
C ALA A 375 -20.97 22.70 7.83
N LEU A 376 -21.81 22.82 8.86
CA LEU A 376 -21.43 22.46 10.24
C LEU A 376 -21.50 20.95 10.50
N SER A 377 -22.11 20.18 9.60
CA SER A 377 -22.26 18.72 9.73
C SER A 377 -21.55 17.97 8.59
N PRO A 378 -20.83 16.88 8.90
CA PRO A 378 -20.32 15.96 7.88
C PRO A 378 -21.43 15.35 7.01
N SER A 379 -22.66 15.24 7.52
CA SER A 379 -23.80 14.65 6.79
C SER A 379 -24.52 15.62 5.86
N GLY A 380 -24.17 16.91 5.89
CA GLY A 380 -24.88 17.96 5.16
C GLY A 380 -26.23 18.35 5.79
N GLN A 381 -26.58 17.79 6.95
CA GLN A 381 -27.73 18.23 7.72
C GLN A 381 -27.46 19.62 8.33
N GLU A 382 -28.42 20.53 8.20
CA GLU A 382 -28.33 21.85 8.82
C GLU A 382 -28.29 21.70 10.35
N THR A 383 -27.22 22.20 10.97
CA THR A 383 -27.05 22.21 12.42
C THR A 383 -26.72 23.63 12.88
N THR A 384 -26.76 23.87 14.19
CA THR A 384 -26.43 25.17 14.80
C THR A 384 -25.30 24.98 15.79
N LYS A 385 -24.30 25.86 15.76
CA LYS A 385 -23.17 25.90 16.69
C LYS A 385 -23.08 27.29 17.32
N VAL A 386 -22.66 27.33 18.58
CA VAL A 386 -22.59 28.57 19.37
C VAL A 386 -21.13 28.84 19.71
N LEU A 387 -20.68 30.08 19.47
CA LEU A 387 -19.38 30.59 19.88
C LEU A 387 -19.59 31.66 20.95
N GLU A 388 -18.80 31.62 22.02
CA GLU A 388 -18.89 32.58 23.13
C GLU A 388 -17.59 33.34 23.28
N PHE A 389 -17.63 34.67 23.13
CA PHE A 389 -16.48 35.54 23.19
C PHE A 389 -16.48 36.36 24.48
N SER A 390 -15.31 36.51 25.08
CA SER A 390 -15.06 37.27 26.30
C SER A 390 -13.83 38.17 26.11
N PRO A 391 -13.53 39.09 27.03
CA PRO A 391 -12.30 39.90 26.96
C PRO A 391 -11.01 39.07 26.85
N ASP A 392 -10.99 37.88 27.46
CA ASP A 392 -9.83 36.97 27.45
C ASP A 392 -9.81 36.04 26.22
N GLU A 393 -10.97 35.85 25.57
CA GLU A 393 -11.12 34.95 24.43
C GLU A 393 -11.91 35.65 23.31
N THR A 394 -11.18 36.46 22.55
CA THR A 394 -11.72 37.34 21.50
C THR A 394 -11.72 36.70 20.11
N ARG A 395 -11.07 35.53 19.94
CA ARG A 395 -10.97 34.84 18.66
C ARG A 395 -11.23 33.34 18.81
N GLN A 396 -12.05 32.81 17.91
CA GLN A 396 -12.35 31.37 17.83
C GLN A 396 -12.41 30.91 16.37
N GLU A 397 -12.09 29.64 16.17
CA GLU A 397 -12.09 29.01 14.86
C GLU A 397 -13.02 27.80 14.84
N LEU A 398 -13.64 27.58 13.68
CA LEU A 398 -14.61 26.52 13.51
C LEU A 398 -14.41 25.83 12.15
N THR A 399 -14.37 24.50 12.16
CA THR A 399 -14.27 23.71 10.93
C THR A 399 -15.62 23.62 10.22
N LEU A 400 -15.61 23.85 8.91
CA LEU A 400 -16.74 23.68 8.00
C LEU A 400 -16.47 22.55 7.01
N PHE A 401 -17.50 21.76 6.70
CA PHE A 401 -17.55 20.73 5.66
C PHE A 401 -18.15 21.33 4.37
N LEU A 402 -17.31 21.53 3.36
CA LEU A 402 -17.61 22.03 2.01
C LEU A 402 -18.35 21.00 1.13
N HIS A 403 -19.67 20.93 1.29
CA HIS A 403 -20.55 20.18 0.37
C HIS A 403 -20.72 20.90 -0.99
N ARG A 404 -20.24 22.14 -1.09
CA ARG A 404 -20.22 23.02 -2.26
C ARG A 404 -18.92 23.84 -2.27
N PRO A 405 -18.50 24.41 -3.42
CA PRO A 405 -17.22 25.14 -3.54
C PRO A 405 -17.08 26.30 -2.56
N ASN A 406 -18.18 26.99 -2.23
CA ASN A 406 -18.20 28.09 -1.28
C ASN A 406 -19.10 27.71 -0.08
N PRO A 407 -18.64 27.86 1.17
CA PRO A 407 -19.47 27.64 2.34
C PRO A 407 -20.47 28.79 2.48
N HIS A 408 -21.73 28.44 2.73
CA HIS A 408 -22.79 29.39 3.05
C HIS A 408 -23.27 29.14 4.47
N TYR A 409 -23.39 30.18 5.28
CA TYR A 409 -23.91 30.08 6.64
C TYR A 409 -24.71 31.31 7.02
N ARG A 410 -25.56 31.12 8.04
CA ARG A 410 -26.33 32.17 8.67
C ARG A 410 -25.83 32.36 10.09
N TYR A 411 -25.78 33.59 10.56
CA TYR A 411 -25.45 33.87 11.95
C TYR A 411 -26.35 34.93 12.56
N ARG A 412 -26.41 34.97 13.90
CA ARG A 412 -27.00 36.07 14.65
C ARG A 412 -26.26 36.28 15.95
N LEU A 413 -26.30 37.51 16.44
CA LEU A 413 -25.59 37.92 17.64
C LEU A 413 -26.53 37.93 18.85
N LEU A 414 -25.98 37.56 20.00
CA LEU A 414 -26.56 37.78 21.32
C LEU A 414 -25.48 38.48 22.15
N VAL A 415 -25.83 39.62 22.75
CA VAL A 415 -24.92 40.44 23.53
C VAL A 415 -25.42 40.48 24.96
N ILE A 416 -24.51 40.32 25.92
CA ILE A 416 -24.83 40.32 27.34
C ILE A 416 -24.01 41.41 28.03
N THR A 417 -24.68 42.34 28.69
CA THR A 417 -24.02 43.44 29.42
C THR A 417 -23.47 42.97 30.76
N LEU A 418 -22.62 43.79 31.39
CA LEU A 418 -22.13 43.54 32.76
C LEU A 418 -23.27 43.50 33.79
N ASP A 419 -24.35 44.23 33.54
CA ASP A 419 -25.56 44.25 34.38
C ASP A 419 -26.48 43.03 34.15
N GLY A 420 -26.14 42.18 33.18
CA GLY A 420 -26.88 40.94 32.87
C GLY A 420 -28.01 41.10 31.84
N ASP A 421 -28.19 42.29 31.27
CA ASP A 421 -29.16 42.51 30.20
C ASP A 421 -28.74 41.77 28.93
N GLN A 422 -29.72 41.21 28.23
CA GLN A 422 -29.50 40.39 27.04
C GLN A 422 -30.17 41.00 25.82
N PHE A 423 -29.38 41.26 24.79
CA PHE A 423 -29.85 41.81 23.53
C PHE A 423 -29.57 40.81 22.41
N LYS A 424 -30.64 40.30 21.80
CA LYS A 424 -30.55 39.30 20.74
C LYS A 424 -30.96 39.89 19.41
N GLN A 425 -30.19 39.58 18.37
CA GLN A 425 -30.56 39.92 17.02
C GLN A 425 -31.72 39.02 16.55
N GLU A 426 -32.83 39.64 16.16
CA GLU A 426 -34.06 38.94 15.74
C GLU A 426 -33.89 38.24 14.38
N THR A 427 -33.14 38.85 13.46
CA THR A 427 -32.92 38.34 12.11
C THR A 427 -31.56 37.67 11.97
N TRP A 428 -31.53 36.58 11.20
CA TRP A 428 -30.30 35.95 10.77
C TRP A 428 -29.64 36.77 9.66
N LYS A 429 -28.32 36.91 9.72
CA LYS A 429 -27.48 37.49 8.66
C LYS A 429 -26.85 36.35 7.85
N ASP A 430 -26.98 36.40 6.53
CA ASP A 430 -26.32 35.48 5.61
C ASP A 430 -24.86 35.89 5.38
N SER A 431 -23.95 34.91 5.26
CA SER A 431 -22.57 35.16 4.85
C SER A 431 -21.90 33.95 4.21
N ASP A 432 -20.93 34.26 3.35
CA ASP A 432 -20.06 33.29 2.68
C ASP A 432 -18.57 33.54 3.00
N SER A 433 -18.26 34.50 3.87
CA SER A 433 -16.87 34.85 4.23
C SER A 433 -16.29 33.85 5.21
N LEU A 434 -15.02 33.46 5.02
CA LEU A 434 -14.28 32.60 5.95
C LEU A 434 -13.74 33.34 7.17
N THR A 435 -13.86 34.67 7.19
CA THR A 435 -13.43 35.50 8.32
C THR A 435 -14.53 36.49 8.67
N GLN A 436 -14.89 36.54 9.94
CA GLN A 436 -15.87 37.45 10.49
C GLN A 436 -15.25 38.25 11.63
N ILE A 437 -15.43 39.57 11.56
CA ILE A 437 -14.95 40.49 12.58
C ILE A 437 -16.15 41.27 13.12
N ILE A 438 -16.41 41.13 14.42
CA ILE A 438 -17.47 41.82 15.14
C ILE A 438 -16.86 43.05 15.80
N GLY A 439 -17.30 44.22 15.34
CA GLY A 439 -16.91 45.51 15.90
C GLY A 439 -18.09 46.25 16.51
N ARG A 440 -17.82 47.50 16.93
CA ARG A 440 -18.79 48.37 17.61
C ARG A 440 -20.10 48.53 16.84
N LYS A 441 -20.04 48.69 15.50
CA LYS A 441 -21.23 48.90 14.66
C LYS A 441 -22.19 47.71 14.74
N GLN A 442 -21.66 46.48 14.61
CA GLN A 442 -22.46 45.26 14.65
C GLN A 442 -23.13 45.06 16.01
N VAL A 443 -22.45 45.42 17.11
CA VAL A 443 -23.02 45.34 18.46
C VAL A 443 -24.10 46.41 18.67
N GLN A 444 -23.89 47.65 18.22
CA GLN A 444 -24.88 48.73 18.34
C GLN A 444 -26.15 48.49 17.54
N GLU A 445 -26.06 47.76 16.41
CA GLU A 445 -27.24 47.30 15.66
C GLU A 445 -28.12 46.34 16.48
N VAL A 446 -27.54 45.63 17.45
CA VAL A 446 -28.24 44.69 18.35
C VAL A 446 -28.72 45.40 19.62
N MET A 447 -28.00 46.44 20.04
CA MET A 447 -28.26 47.25 21.23
C MET A 447 -28.63 48.70 20.86
N PRO A 448 -29.82 48.97 20.29
CA PRO A 448 -30.17 50.29 19.77
C PRO A 448 -30.33 51.38 20.86
N SER A 449 -30.23 51.05 22.15
CA SER A 449 -30.52 51.97 23.25
C SER A 449 -29.46 51.98 24.36
N LEU A 450 -28.20 52.24 24.01
CA LEU A 450 -27.22 52.76 24.99
C LEU A 450 -26.93 54.24 24.67
N PRO A 451 -27.02 55.14 25.66
CA PRO A 451 -26.70 56.55 25.46
C PRO A 451 -25.24 56.67 25.02
N SER A 452 -25.01 57.43 23.94
CA SER A 452 -23.68 57.85 23.53
C SER A 452 -23.07 58.71 24.65
N SER A 453 -22.11 58.16 25.39
CA SER A 453 -21.18 58.94 26.21
C SER A 453 -20.13 59.62 25.34
#